data_AF-A0A953QDT4-F1
#
_entry.id   AF-A0A953QDT4-F1
#
_cell.length_a   1.000
_cell.length_b   1.000
_cell.length_c   1.000
_cell.angle_alpha   90.00
_cell.angle_beta   90.00
_cell.angle_gamma   90.00
#
_symmetry.space_group_name_H-M   'P 1'
#
loop_
_entity.id
_entity.type
_entity.pdbx_description
1 polymer ?
#
loop_
_entity_poly.entity_id
_entity_poly.type
_entity_poly.pdbx_seq_one_letter_code
_entity_poly.pdbx_strand_id
1 'polypeptide(L)'
;MFDLRRYWQEIRALEGALPQYLWIVDAAGVLIEVTARIGAKMLHAKSHRVATEDEVAAHRDREEAKNREAAAEKRRRNGVEVVAVE
;
A
#
# COMPACT_ATOMS: atom_id res chain seq x y z
N MET A 1 -12.99 25.77 20.23
CA MET A 1 -12.98 26.01 18.77
C MET A 1 -11.70 25.41 18.23
N PHE A 2 -11.79 24.34 17.43
CA PHE A 2 -10.61 23.72 16.83
C PHE A 2 -10.07 24.70 15.80
N ASP A 3 -8.83 25.16 15.96
CA ASP A 3 -8.23 26.09 15.02
C ASP A 3 -7.98 25.37 13.69
N LEU A 4 -8.84 25.64 12.70
CA LEU A 4 -8.75 25.11 11.34
C LEU A 4 -7.36 25.36 10.73
N ARG A 5 -6.69 26.46 11.10
CA ARG A 5 -5.34 26.75 10.63
C ARG A 5 -4.34 25.75 11.17
N ARG A 6 -4.43 25.45 12.47
CA ARG A 6 -3.58 24.46 13.15
C ARG A 6 -3.83 23.05 12.60
N TYR A 7 -5.09 22.69 12.38
CA TYR A 7 -5.46 21.41 11.75
C TYR A 7 -4.77 21.21 10.39
N TRP A 8 -4.84 22.21 9.50
CA TRP A 8 -4.19 22.11 8.18
C TRP A 8 -2.66 22.17 8.26
N GLN A 9 -2.09 22.87 9.24
CA GLN A 9 -0.64 22.88 9.46
C GLN A 9 -0.13 21.50 9.89
N GLU A 10 -0.83 20.83 10.80
CA GLU A 10 -0.46 19.50 11.28
C GLU A 10 -0.59 18.45 10.15
N ILE A 11 -1.63 18.52 9.32
CA ILE A 11 -1.75 17.64 8.13
C ILE A 11 -0.63 17.89 7.12
N ARG A 12 -0.30 19.14 6.82
CA ARG A 12 0.78 19.46 5.88
C ARG A 12 2.15 19.03 6.40
N ALA A 13 2.38 19.15 7.71
CA ALA A 13 3.60 18.66 8.35
C ALA A 13 3.73 17.13 8.22
N LEU A 14 2.63 16.41 8.42
CA LEU A 14 2.58 14.96 8.19
C LEU A 14 2.78 14.60 6.72
N GLU A 15 2.11 15.30 5.80
CA GLU A 15 2.23 15.06 4.35
C GLU A 15 3.68 15.23 3.87
N GLY A 16 4.41 16.24 4.36
CA GLY A 16 5.81 16.47 4.02
C GLY A 16 6.80 15.46 4.63
N ALA A 17 6.39 14.74 5.68
CA ALA A 17 7.20 13.71 6.32
C ALA A 17 6.97 12.31 5.73
N LEU A 18 5.94 12.13 4.90
CA LEU A 18 5.56 10.85 4.33
C LEU A 18 6.15 10.66 2.92
N PRO A 19 6.43 9.41 2.51
CA PRO A 19 6.71 9.09 1.11
C PRO A 19 5.51 9.47 0.22
N GLN A 20 5.77 9.74 -1.06
CA GLN A 20 4.75 10.14 -2.05
C GLN A 20 3.54 9.19 -2.07
N TYR A 21 3.81 7.89 -1.93
CA TYR A 21 2.83 6.82 -1.83
C TYR A 21 3.12 5.95 -0.62
N LEU A 22 2.07 5.51 0.06
CA LEU A 22 2.15 4.67 1.26
C LEU A 22 1.04 3.64 1.25
N TRP A 23 1.31 2.50 1.88
CA TRP A 23 0.34 1.43 2.05
C TRP A 23 -0.32 1.54 3.42
N ILE A 24 -1.63 1.42 3.44
CA ILE A 24 -2.42 1.31 4.67
C ILE A 24 -3.13 -0.03 4.68
N VAL A 25 -3.22 -0.62 5.87
CA VAL A 25 -4.02 -1.81 6.12
C VAL A 25 -5.36 -1.36 6.71
N ASP A 26 -6.46 -1.73 6.06
CA ASP A 26 -7.80 -1.46 6.60
C ASP A 26 -8.17 -2.46 7.72
N ALA A 27 -9.33 -2.27 8.34
CA ALA A 27 -9.80 -3.14 9.42
C ALA A 27 -10.06 -4.60 8.97
N ALA A 28 -10.25 -4.84 7.67
CA ALA A 28 -10.42 -6.16 7.08
C ALA A 28 -9.08 -6.82 6.68
N GLY A 29 -7.94 -6.14 6.92
CA GLY A 29 -6.61 -6.63 6.56
C GLY A 29 -6.25 -6.38 5.10
N VAL A 30 -7.01 -5.56 4.38
CA VAL A 30 -6.75 -5.21 2.98
C VAL A 30 -5.72 -4.10 2.92
N LEU A 31 -4.69 -4.31 2.10
CA LEU A 31 -3.66 -3.32 1.79
C LEU A 31 -4.14 -2.40 0.67
N ILE A 32 -4.12 -1.10 0.94
CA ILE A 32 -4.55 -0.06 0.01
C ILE A 32 -3.40 0.93 -0.17
N GLU A 33 -2.98 1.16 -1.41
CA GLU A 33 -2.03 2.21 -1.74
C GLU A 33 -2.74 3.57 -1.76
N VAL A 34 -2.19 4.53 -1.05
CA VAL A 34 -2.71 5.90 -1.01
C VAL A 34 -1.59 6.92 -1.17
N THR A 35 -1.98 8.14 -1.53
CA THR A 35 -1.06 9.27 -1.57
C THR A 35 -0.71 9.77 -0.18
N ALA A 36 0.46 10.40 -0.04
CA ALA A 36 0.90 11.09 1.19
C ALA A 36 -0.19 11.97 1.81
N ARG A 37 -0.94 12.71 0.97
CA ARG A 37 -2.05 13.57 1.38
C ARG A 37 -3.18 12.82 2.08
N ILE A 38 -3.57 11.66 1.55
CA ILE A 38 -4.63 10.82 2.13
C ILE A 38 -4.12 10.18 3.42
N GLY A 39 -2.90 9.63 3.40
CA GLY A 39 -2.26 9.06 4.59
C GLY A 39 -2.13 10.07 5.74
N ALA A 40 -1.70 11.29 5.46
CA ALA A 40 -1.58 12.36 6.45
C ALA A 40 -2.92 12.69 7.11
N LYS A 41 -4.01 12.76 6.34
CA LYS A 41 -5.37 12.95 6.89
C LYS A 41 -5.77 11.78 7.79
N MET A 42 -5.48 10.54 7.39
CA MET A 42 -5.85 9.34 8.14
C MET A 42 -5.03 9.18 9.43
N LEU A 43 -3.75 9.52 9.40
CA LEU A 43 -2.87 9.54 10.58
C LEU A 43 -3.24 10.64 11.56
N HIS A 44 -3.54 11.84 11.05
CA HIS A 44 -4.00 12.94 11.90
C HIS A 44 -5.34 12.62 12.58
N ALA A 45 -6.21 11.86 11.92
CA ALA A 45 -7.44 11.32 12.50
C ALA A 45 -7.22 10.20 13.54
N LYS A 46 -5.96 9.84 13.86
CA LYS A 46 -5.55 8.79 14.81
C LYS A 46 -6.20 7.42 14.58
N SER A 47 -6.65 7.14 13.37
CA SER A 47 -7.44 5.92 13.11
C SER A 47 -6.59 4.74 12.65
N HIS A 48 -5.30 4.92 12.33
CA HIS A 48 -4.47 3.88 11.70
C HIS A 48 -2.99 3.96 12.11
N ARG A 49 -2.31 2.80 12.16
CA ARG A 49 -0.85 2.67 12.33
C ARG A 49 -0.18 2.61 10.95
N VAL A 50 1.02 3.18 10.82
CA VAL A 50 1.86 3.06 9.60
C VAL A 50 2.43 1.64 9.53
N ALA A 51 2.33 0.99 8.38
CA ALA A 51 2.97 -0.31 8.13
C ALA A 51 4.50 -0.15 8.09
N THR A 52 5.20 -1.12 8.67
CA THR A 52 6.67 -1.18 8.69
C THR A 52 7.23 -1.59 7.32
N GLU A 53 8.51 -1.30 7.07
CA GLU A 53 9.17 -1.66 5.80
C GLU A 53 9.11 -3.17 5.52
N ASP A 54 9.22 -3.99 6.57
CA ASP A 54 9.10 -5.45 6.49
C ASP A 54 7.70 -5.90 6.03
N GLU A 55 6.65 -5.25 6.53
CA GLU A 55 5.26 -5.54 6.13
C GLU A 55 5.00 -5.17 4.66
N VAL A 56 5.62 -4.09 4.19
CA VAL A 56 5.55 -3.66 2.78
C VAL A 56 6.31 -4.64 1.88
N ALA A 57 7.51 -5.06 2.27
CA ALA A 57 8.32 -6.02 1.52
C ALA A 57 7.62 -7.37 1.38
N ALA A 58 7.12 -7.92 2.49
CA ALA A 58 6.40 -9.20 2.50
C ALA A 58 5.10 -9.17 1.67
N HIS A 59 4.52 -8.00 1.42
CA HIS A 59 3.39 -7.88 0.51
C HIS A 59 3.82 -7.83 -0.96
N ARG A 60 4.87 -7.07 -1.29
CA ARG A 60 5.43 -7.05 -2.66
C ARG A 60 5.79 -8.45 -3.13
N ASP A 61 6.43 -9.24 -2.27
CA ASP A 61 6.79 -10.63 -2.60
C ASP A 61 5.56 -11.49 -2.89
N ARG A 62 4.49 -11.32 -2.11
CA ARG A 62 3.21 -12.04 -2.30
C ARG A 62 2.51 -11.63 -3.59
N GLU A 63 2.52 -10.35 -3.95
CA GLU A 63 1.91 -9.86 -5.19
C GLU A 63 2.74 -10.26 -6.43
N GLU A 64 4.06 -10.26 -6.34
CA GLU A 64 4.92 -10.81 -7.40
C GLU A 64 4.71 -12.31 -7.61
N ALA A 65 4.50 -13.07 -6.54
CA ALA A 65 4.17 -14.49 -6.64
C ALA A 65 2.82 -14.71 -7.34
N LYS A 66 1.77 -13.98 -6.94
CA LYS A 66 0.45 -14.04 -7.59
C LYS A 66 0.50 -13.61 -9.05
N ASN A 67 1.26 -12.57 -9.38
CA ASN A 67 1.42 -12.11 -10.76
C ASN A 67 2.16 -13.14 -11.62
N ARG A 68 3.17 -13.83 -11.06
CA ARG A 68 3.83 -14.96 -11.73
C ARG A 68 2.87 -16.11 -12.00
N GLU A 69 2.06 -16.48 -11.02
CA GLU A 69 1.04 -17.53 -11.18
C GLU A 69 -0.02 -17.16 -12.23
N ALA A 70 -0.54 -15.92 -12.18
CA ALA A 70 -1.51 -15.41 -13.14
C ALA A 70 -0.93 -15.35 -14.57
N ALA A 71 0.34 -14.97 -14.71
CA ALA A 71 1.02 -14.97 -16.00
C ALA A 71 1.22 -16.39 -16.54
N ALA A 72 1.59 -17.36 -15.69
CA ALA A 72 1.71 -18.76 -16.07
C ALA A 72 0.36 -19.36 -16.48
N GLU A 73 -0.71 -19.05 -15.76
CA GLU A 73 -2.08 -19.46 -16.09
C GLU A 73 -2.56 -18.83 -17.42
N LYS A 74 -2.27 -17.56 -17.67
CA LYS A 74 -2.59 -16.89 -18.94
C LYS A 74 -1.84 -17.52 -20.11
N ARG A 75 -0.57 -17.90 -19.93
CA ARG A 75 0.22 -18.61 -20.95
C ARG A 75 -0.33 -20.01 -21.22
N ARG A 76 -0.71 -20.77 -20.18
CA ARG A 76 -1.39 -22.06 -20.33
C ARG A 76 -2.69 -21.95 -21.13
N ARG A 77 -3.52 -20.95 -20.86
CA ARG A 77 -4.78 -20.71 -21.62
C ARG A 77 -4.55 -20.37 -23.09
N ASN A 78 -3.39 -19.82 -23.43
CA ASN A 78 -2.99 -19.55 -24.81
C ASN A 78 -2.32 -20.76 -25.50
N GLY A 79 -2.38 -21.95 -24.89
CA GLY A 79 -1.77 -23.17 -25.43
C GLY A 79 -0.25 -23.23 -25.30
N VAL A 80 0.36 -22.34 -24.51
CA VAL A 80 1.80 -22.34 -24.24
C VAL A 80 2.05 -23.15 -22.98
N GLU A 81 2.67 -24.32 -23.14
CA GLU A 81 3.10 -25.17 -22.04
C GLU A 81 4.26 -24.48 -21.28
N VAL A 82 4.00 -24.09 -20.03
CA VAL A 82 4.98 -23.43 -19.17
C VAL A 82 5.72 -24.51 -18.40
N VAL A 83 6.88 -24.92 -18.89
CA VAL A 83 7.80 -25.79 -18.16
C VAL A 83 8.61 -24.92 -17.19
N ALA A 84 8.46 -25.16 -15.89
CA ALA A 84 9.32 -24.55 -14.89
C ALA A 84 10.71 -25.16 -15.04
N VAL A 85 11.72 -24.33 -15.31
CA VAL A 85 13.13 -24.75 -15.34
C VAL A 85 13.72 -24.36 -13.99
N GLU A 86 14.15 -25.36 -13.23
CA GLU A 86 14.91 -25.20 -11.98
C GLU A 86 16.31 -24.61 -12.23
#